data_AF-A0A5N6B507-F1
#
_entry.id   AF-A0A5N6B507-F1
#
_cell.length_a   1.000
_cell.length_b   1.000
_cell.length_c   1.000
_cell.angle_alpha   90.00
_cell.angle_beta   90.00
_cell.angle_gamma   90.00
#
_symmetry.space_group_name_H-M   'P 1'
#
loop_
_entity.id
_entity.type
_entity.pdbx_description
1 polymer ?
#
loop_
_entity_poly.entity_id
_entity_poly.type
_entity_poly.pdbx_seq_one_letter_code
_entity_poly.pdbx_strand_id
1 'polypeptide(L)'
;MSLTNDLTHAPAEPRTVIFGPVTATADYKALRVLTEDKYPEYFNRVYTLFTGLEFDVWSHIAQYEGEDKLWLAHALYLFAKNKDALPAGFDHTAAVARLMNRATQRTAMPGAQDDAFEREVLRAAGWVSAMVVKNIAPPDRGQTAKLNLIFNPPGSDQDGDGGRQVGPLRKNVIKELIDALAKVVDEQLLHWVRPKNTPAEPESLDHLKRIADYLQKYVARVLGPYADAREDGPYFDGFRYSERLQSTWQLPAGPDERLNWMVNRAQAIGWDKERGALLAKADYDGARDGDHETLRQMLRERLEADQNLSRMVGAMVKLTTAHSGGEGKISVQPIFPSPVWGTKADWRWRVIRSLTHELMHRLAHPGFTAAADRIRHGQIVSEGFVDLLALDVYTRLWGLVSQSEAATQVLLKGVGAIKVPDPSFLKVGYGEAGTSAAAVRDLVGDDRVRAAFFLGATHLVGLPPA
;
A
#
# COMPACT_ATOMS: atom_id res chain seq x y z
N MET A 1 25.30 6.11 34.69
CA MET A 1 24.19 6.81 35.35
C MET A 1 23.23 5.74 35.84
N SER A 2 22.81 5.77 37.11
CA SER A 2 21.84 4.83 37.65
C SER A 2 20.47 5.17 37.06
N LEU A 3 20.07 4.45 36.00
CA LEU A 3 18.69 4.43 35.54
C LEU A 3 17.92 3.62 36.58
N THR A 4 17.50 4.27 37.66
CA THR A 4 16.41 3.72 38.45
C THR A 4 15.19 3.68 37.53
N ASN A 5 14.36 2.63 37.63
CA ASN A 5 13.02 2.56 36.99
C ASN A 5 12.04 3.60 37.57
N ASP A 6 12.57 4.73 38.06
CA ASP A 6 11.85 5.89 38.53
C ASP A 6 11.34 6.65 37.30
N LEU A 7 10.36 6.03 36.65
CA LEU A 7 9.53 6.65 35.64
C LEU A 7 8.70 7.73 36.33
N THR A 8 9.28 8.90 36.53
CA THR A 8 8.60 10.10 37.06
C THR A 8 7.36 10.50 36.23
N HIS A 9 7.14 9.84 35.09
CA HIS A 9 6.02 10.08 34.17
C HIS A 9 5.15 8.85 33.86
N ALA A 10 5.47 7.63 34.31
CA ALA A 10 4.56 6.51 34.12
C ALA A 10 3.46 6.55 35.19
N PRO A 11 2.17 6.52 34.80
CA PRO A 11 1.07 6.62 35.75
C PRO A 11 1.16 5.52 36.81
N ALA A 12 0.95 5.90 38.06
CA ALA A 12 1.09 5.00 39.19
C ALA A 12 -0.03 3.96 39.28
N GLU A 13 -1.15 4.16 38.60
CA GLU A 13 -2.33 3.29 38.69
C GLU A 13 -2.55 2.47 37.41
N PRO A 14 -3.07 1.23 37.53
CA PRO A 14 -3.52 0.44 36.39
C PRO A 14 -4.50 1.22 35.55
N ARG A 15 -4.38 1.11 34.23
CA ARG A 15 -5.26 1.79 33.29
C ARG A 15 -5.53 0.95 32.05
N THR A 16 -6.64 1.25 31.41
CA THR A 16 -7.04 0.61 30.14
C THR A 16 -6.55 1.44 28.97
N VAL A 17 -5.84 0.80 28.05
CA VAL A 17 -5.43 1.35 26.76
C VAL A 17 -6.32 0.74 25.69
N ILE A 18 -6.97 1.60 24.89
CA ILE A 18 -7.79 1.20 23.75
C ILE A 18 -7.07 1.63 22.47
N PHE A 19 -6.84 0.66 21.58
CA PHE A 19 -6.23 0.92 20.29
C PHE A 19 -6.82 0.02 19.20
N GLY A 20 -7.64 0.60 18.32
CA GLY A 20 -8.40 -0.16 17.33
C GLY A 20 -9.29 -1.21 18.01
N PRO A 21 -9.23 -2.49 17.61
CA PRO A 21 -9.98 -3.56 18.26
C PRO A 21 -9.32 -4.09 19.56
N VAL A 22 -8.15 -3.56 19.94
CA VAL A 22 -7.40 -4.03 21.11
C VAL A 22 -7.79 -3.23 22.35
N THR A 23 -8.04 -3.96 23.43
CA THR A 23 -8.13 -3.42 24.79
C THR A 23 -7.02 -4.08 25.60
N ALA A 24 -6.13 -3.27 26.17
CA ALA A 24 -5.01 -3.74 26.98
C ALA A 24 -5.02 -3.07 28.37
N THR A 25 -4.56 -3.80 29.38
CA THR A 25 -4.32 -3.28 30.72
C THR A 25 -2.85 -2.92 30.86
N ALA A 26 -2.56 -1.65 31.13
CA ALA A 26 -1.23 -1.16 31.44
C ALA A 26 -1.10 -0.96 32.96
N ASP A 27 -0.27 -1.78 33.61
CA ASP A 27 0.05 -1.70 35.04
C ASP A 27 1.52 -2.02 35.26
N TYR A 28 2.37 -1.01 35.37
CA TYR A 28 3.82 -1.19 35.48
C TYR A 28 4.33 -1.23 36.93
N LYS A 29 3.46 -1.34 37.94
CA LYS A 29 3.86 -1.32 39.36
C LYS A 29 4.95 -2.33 39.68
N ALA A 30 4.86 -3.54 39.12
CA ALA A 30 5.84 -4.60 39.38
C ALA A 30 7.22 -4.37 38.74
N LEU A 31 7.32 -3.49 37.74
CA LEU A 31 8.61 -3.17 37.10
C LEU A 31 9.43 -2.16 37.89
N ARG A 32 8.83 -1.41 38.81
CA ARG A 32 9.54 -0.39 39.63
C ARG A 32 10.67 -0.98 40.48
N VAL A 33 10.57 -2.27 40.82
CA VAL A 33 11.57 -3.00 41.62
C VAL A 33 12.57 -3.80 40.76
N LEU A 34 12.42 -3.76 39.43
CA LEU A 34 13.33 -4.42 38.51
C LEU A 34 14.58 -3.55 38.34
N THR A 35 15.72 -4.07 38.75
CA THR A 35 17.03 -3.43 38.61
C THR A 35 17.79 -4.04 37.43
N GLU A 36 18.74 -3.30 36.84
CA GLU A 36 19.45 -3.73 35.62
C GLU A 36 20.18 -5.08 35.79
N ASP A 37 20.69 -5.39 36.99
CA ASP A 37 21.32 -6.67 37.31
C ASP A 37 20.37 -7.87 37.17
N LYS A 38 19.06 -7.64 37.22
CA LYS A 38 18.01 -8.67 37.06
C LYS A 38 17.49 -8.79 35.64
N TYR A 39 17.92 -7.92 34.71
CA TYR A 39 17.48 -7.96 33.33
C TYR A 39 17.78 -9.30 32.62
N PRO A 40 18.96 -9.94 32.78
CA PRO A 40 19.22 -11.22 32.13
C PRO A 40 18.18 -12.29 32.48
N GLU A 41 17.87 -12.44 33.77
CA GLU A 41 16.86 -13.40 34.25
C GLU A 41 15.46 -13.02 33.79
N TYR A 42 15.11 -11.73 33.90
CA TYR A 42 13.80 -11.22 33.52
C TYR A 42 13.49 -11.49 32.04
N PHE A 43 14.37 -11.09 31.11
CA PHE A 43 14.12 -11.22 29.68
C PHE A 43 13.99 -12.69 29.24
N ASN A 44 14.89 -13.55 29.71
CA ASN A 44 14.86 -14.98 29.38
C ASN A 44 13.60 -15.66 29.95
N ARG A 45 13.24 -15.37 31.21
CA ARG A 45 12.04 -15.92 31.84
C ARG A 45 10.76 -15.48 31.12
N VAL A 46 10.68 -14.19 30.77
CA VAL A 46 9.50 -13.62 30.10
C VAL A 46 9.32 -14.22 28.70
N TYR A 47 10.41 -14.41 27.96
CA TYR A 47 10.39 -15.11 26.67
C TYR A 47 9.84 -16.54 26.81
N THR A 48 10.43 -17.34 27.70
CA THR A 48 9.99 -18.73 27.90
C THR A 48 8.54 -18.82 28.34
N LEU A 49 8.06 -17.87 29.15
CA LEU A 49 6.66 -17.82 29.54
C LEU A 49 5.70 -17.56 28.35
N PHE A 50 6.15 -16.89 27.29
CA PHE A 50 5.32 -16.61 26.11
C PHE A 50 5.40 -17.67 25.03
N THR A 51 6.61 -18.11 24.73
CA THR A 51 6.86 -18.98 23.58
C THR A 51 6.83 -20.46 23.98
N GLY A 52 6.99 -20.76 25.27
CA GLY A 52 7.25 -22.12 25.76
C GLY A 52 8.65 -22.62 25.39
N LEU A 53 9.51 -21.76 24.83
CA LEU A 53 10.83 -22.12 24.35
C LEU A 53 11.92 -21.52 25.25
N GLU A 54 13.00 -22.26 25.43
CA GLU A 54 14.22 -21.73 26.04
C GLU A 54 15.03 -20.99 24.97
N PHE A 55 15.29 -19.70 25.20
CA PHE A 55 16.11 -18.87 24.33
C PHE A 55 16.81 -17.80 25.17
N ASP A 56 18.10 -17.61 24.93
CA ASP A 56 18.87 -16.59 25.61
C ASP A 56 18.69 -15.23 24.92
N VAL A 57 17.55 -14.58 25.21
CA VAL A 57 17.26 -13.22 24.77
C VAL A 57 18.36 -12.26 25.20
N TRP A 58 18.88 -12.42 26.43
CA TRP A 58 19.85 -11.49 26.99
C TRP A 58 21.11 -11.36 26.14
N SER A 59 21.72 -12.44 25.66
CA SER A 59 22.91 -12.35 24.80
C SER A 59 22.67 -11.59 23.49
N HIS A 60 21.42 -11.48 23.05
CA HIS A 60 21.04 -10.74 21.84
C HIS A 60 20.76 -9.26 22.10
N ILE A 61 20.55 -8.84 23.35
CA ILE A 61 20.20 -7.46 23.73
C ILE A 61 21.13 -6.86 24.78
N ALA A 62 22.16 -7.58 25.24
CA ALA A 62 23.09 -7.12 26.25
C ALA A 62 23.79 -5.81 25.82
N GLN A 63 24.00 -5.65 24.51
CA GLN A 63 24.58 -4.45 23.88
C GLN A 63 23.61 -3.27 23.75
N TYR A 64 22.32 -3.44 24.03
CA TYR A 64 21.34 -2.35 23.93
C TYR A 64 21.65 -1.24 24.95
N GLU A 65 21.31 0.00 24.60
CA GLU A 65 21.41 1.12 25.53
C GLU A 65 20.40 0.98 26.69
N GLY A 66 20.63 1.69 27.79
CA GLY A 66 19.82 1.54 29.01
C GLY A 66 18.33 1.83 28.78
N GLU A 67 18.02 2.85 27.97
CA GLU A 67 16.64 3.17 27.61
C GLU A 67 15.99 2.13 26.69
N ASP A 68 16.74 1.53 25.76
CA ASP A 68 16.26 0.46 24.87
C ASP A 68 15.86 -0.77 25.70
N LYS A 69 16.70 -1.13 26.69
CA LYS A 69 16.42 -2.22 27.65
C LYS A 69 15.20 -1.88 28.50
N LEU A 70 15.10 -0.66 29.00
CA LEU A 70 13.95 -0.19 29.78
C LEU A 70 12.66 -0.28 28.97
N TRP A 71 12.68 0.19 27.73
CA TRP A 71 11.56 0.14 26.80
C TRP A 71 11.12 -1.31 26.56
N LEU A 72 12.07 -2.19 26.25
CA LEU A 72 11.78 -3.60 25.97
C LEU A 72 11.23 -4.31 27.21
N ALA A 73 11.74 -4.00 28.40
CA ALA A 73 11.23 -4.58 29.64
C ALA A 73 9.75 -4.22 29.86
N HIS A 74 9.38 -2.95 29.63
CA HIS A 74 8.00 -2.48 29.71
C HIS A 74 7.11 -3.06 28.61
N ALA A 75 7.63 -3.18 27.39
CA ALA A 75 6.91 -3.71 26.25
C ALA A 75 6.53 -5.19 26.47
N LEU A 76 7.52 -6.00 26.87
CA LEU A 76 7.30 -7.41 27.19
C LEU A 76 6.39 -7.59 28.40
N TYR A 77 6.46 -6.70 29.39
CA TYR A 77 5.55 -6.75 30.53
C TYR A 77 4.10 -6.46 30.13
N LEU A 78 3.87 -5.40 29.34
CA LEU A 78 2.55 -5.07 28.80
C LEU A 78 2.00 -6.25 28.01
N PHE A 79 2.81 -6.85 27.14
CA PHE A 79 2.45 -8.04 26.41
C PHE A 79 2.12 -9.21 27.34
N ALA A 80 2.91 -9.42 28.41
CA ALA A 80 2.68 -10.49 29.38
C ALA A 80 1.34 -10.43 30.07
N LYS A 81 1.01 -9.24 30.56
CA LYS A 81 -0.21 -9.01 31.33
C LYS A 81 -1.46 -9.23 30.52
N ASN A 82 -1.35 -9.17 29.19
CA ASN A 82 -2.48 -9.26 28.30
C ASN A 82 -2.44 -10.48 27.38
N LYS A 83 -1.54 -11.44 27.63
CA LYS A 83 -1.33 -12.58 26.74
C LYS A 83 -2.60 -13.41 26.50
N ASP A 84 -3.48 -13.49 27.50
CA ASP A 84 -4.70 -14.29 27.43
C ASP A 84 -5.79 -13.62 26.57
N ALA A 85 -5.63 -12.34 26.20
CA ALA A 85 -6.50 -11.62 25.27
C ALA A 85 -6.09 -11.80 23.80
N LEU A 86 -4.95 -12.44 23.53
CA LEU A 86 -4.47 -12.70 22.17
C LEU A 86 -5.31 -13.77 21.46
N PRO A 87 -5.38 -13.75 20.12
CA PRO A 87 -6.00 -14.83 19.36
C PRO A 87 -5.31 -16.19 19.62
N ALA A 88 -6.06 -17.28 19.50
CA ALA A 88 -5.46 -18.62 19.51
C ALA A 88 -4.48 -18.76 18.33
N GLY A 89 -3.31 -19.36 18.57
CA GLY A 89 -2.27 -19.51 17.55
C GLY A 89 -1.50 -18.23 17.23
N PHE A 90 -1.60 -17.18 18.06
CA PHE A 90 -0.76 -16.00 17.92
C PHE A 90 0.73 -16.37 18.02
N ASP A 91 1.53 -15.90 17.06
CA ASP A 91 2.97 -16.18 17.03
C ASP A 91 3.71 -15.30 18.06
N HIS A 92 3.79 -15.82 19.28
CA HIS A 92 4.51 -15.18 20.38
C HIS A 92 6.01 -15.01 20.09
N THR A 93 6.62 -15.94 19.34
CA THR A 93 8.04 -15.88 18.99
C THR A 93 8.32 -14.71 18.06
N ALA A 94 7.52 -14.58 16.99
CA ALA A 94 7.61 -13.44 16.09
C ALA A 94 7.30 -12.11 16.80
N ALA A 95 6.32 -12.09 17.71
CA ALA A 95 6.01 -10.90 18.48
C ALA A 95 7.19 -10.42 19.34
N VAL A 96 7.86 -11.30 20.07
CA VAL A 96 9.04 -10.91 20.87
C VAL A 96 10.19 -10.46 19.97
N ALA A 97 10.48 -11.17 18.88
CA ALA A 97 11.53 -10.77 17.93
C ALA A 97 11.27 -9.35 17.36
N ARG A 98 10.01 -9.03 17.04
CA ARG A 98 9.63 -7.68 16.57
C ARG A 98 9.79 -6.63 17.66
N LEU A 99 9.42 -6.92 18.90
CA LEU A 99 9.63 -5.99 20.02
C LEU A 99 11.12 -5.74 20.29
N MET A 100 11.97 -6.76 20.21
CA MET A 100 13.43 -6.59 20.31
C MET A 100 13.94 -5.65 19.23
N ASN A 101 13.61 -5.91 17.96
CA ASN A 101 13.99 -5.05 16.84
C ASN A 101 13.45 -3.62 17.00
N ARG A 102 12.25 -3.46 17.57
CA ARG A 102 11.63 -2.15 17.75
C ARG A 102 12.29 -1.32 18.86
N ALA A 103 12.86 -1.93 19.88
CA ALA A 103 13.41 -1.23 21.03
C ALA A 103 14.45 -0.17 20.66
N THR A 104 15.30 -0.45 19.67
CA THR A 104 16.34 0.47 19.15
C THR A 104 15.80 1.54 18.19
N GLN A 105 14.54 1.43 17.78
CA GLN A 105 13.84 2.33 16.86
C GLN A 105 12.60 2.97 17.49
N ARG A 106 12.49 2.89 18.82
CA ARG A 106 11.32 3.36 19.57
C ARG A 106 11.06 4.83 19.31
N THR A 107 9.79 5.20 19.30
CA THR A 107 9.36 6.60 19.15
C THR A 107 8.73 7.19 20.41
N ALA A 108 8.30 6.33 21.34
CA ALA A 108 7.72 6.73 22.61
C ALA A 108 8.29 5.88 23.76
N MET A 109 8.50 6.52 24.92
CA MET A 109 8.89 5.88 26.17
C MET A 109 7.65 5.64 27.07
N PRO A 110 7.69 4.68 28.00
CA PRO A 110 6.61 4.49 28.98
C PRO A 110 6.25 5.82 29.68
N GLY A 111 4.96 6.13 29.75
CA GLY A 111 4.47 7.42 30.26
C GLY A 111 4.33 8.55 29.22
N ALA A 112 4.62 8.27 27.94
CA ALA A 112 4.33 9.20 26.86
C ALA A 112 2.83 9.53 26.77
N GLN A 113 2.52 10.73 26.29
CA GLN A 113 1.14 11.21 26.13
C GLN A 113 0.34 10.32 25.16
N ASP A 114 -0.99 10.33 25.33
CA ASP A 114 -1.96 9.64 24.47
C ASP A 114 -1.68 8.14 24.26
N ASP A 115 -1.05 7.50 25.25
CA ASP A 115 -0.69 6.08 25.23
C ASP A 115 0.26 5.72 24.08
N ALA A 116 1.08 6.68 23.64
CA ALA A 116 1.92 6.50 22.46
C ALA A 116 2.85 5.28 22.59
N PHE A 117 3.39 5.04 23.80
CA PHE A 117 4.21 3.86 24.08
C PHE A 117 3.41 2.57 23.95
N GLU A 118 2.26 2.46 24.63
CA GLU A 118 1.47 1.25 24.62
C GLU A 118 0.93 0.96 23.21
N ARG A 119 0.46 1.98 22.48
CA ARG A 119 0.04 1.83 21.09
C ARG A 119 1.18 1.35 20.19
N GLU A 120 2.38 1.87 20.38
CA GLU A 120 3.58 1.42 19.66
C GLU A 120 3.89 -0.07 19.96
N VAL A 121 3.83 -0.48 21.22
CA VAL A 121 4.07 -1.88 21.64
C VAL A 121 3.00 -2.82 21.08
N LEU A 122 1.71 -2.52 21.27
CA LEU A 122 0.60 -3.35 20.81
C LEU A 122 0.66 -3.59 19.29
N ARG A 123 1.08 -2.55 18.56
CA ARG A 123 1.22 -2.60 17.11
C ARG A 123 2.48 -3.35 16.67
N ALA A 124 3.65 -3.04 17.25
CA ALA A 124 4.92 -3.69 16.91
C ALA A 124 4.90 -5.19 17.22
N ALA A 125 4.20 -5.61 18.28
CA ALA A 125 4.00 -7.03 18.58
C ALA A 125 3.18 -7.76 17.50
N GLY A 126 2.43 -7.06 16.65
CA GLY A 126 1.46 -7.61 15.71
C GLY A 126 0.11 -7.95 16.36
N TRP A 127 -0.14 -7.51 17.59
CA TRP A 127 -1.41 -7.81 18.27
C TRP A 127 -2.58 -7.11 17.58
N VAL A 128 -2.39 -5.86 17.16
CA VAL A 128 -3.43 -5.08 16.48
C VAL A 128 -3.82 -5.74 15.16
N SER A 129 -2.85 -6.09 14.30
CA SER A 129 -3.10 -6.79 13.04
C SER A 129 -3.82 -8.12 13.26
N ALA A 130 -3.38 -8.92 14.24
CA ALA A 130 -4.02 -10.18 14.57
C ALA A 130 -5.47 -10.03 15.07
N MET A 131 -5.76 -9.02 15.88
CA MET A 131 -7.12 -8.77 16.38
C MET A 131 -8.05 -8.18 15.32
N VAL A 132 -7.53 -7.36 14.40
CA VAL A 132 -8.29 -6.90 13.23
C VAL A 132 -8.75 -8.09 12.38
N VAL A 133 -7.86 -9.07 12.15
CA VAL A 133 -8.16 -10.23 11.30
C VAL A 133 -9.00 -11.30 12.02
N LYS A 134 -8.85 -11.47 13.34
CA LYS A 134 -9.45 -12.56 14.14
C LYS A 134 -10.93 -12.81 13.86
N ASN A 135 -11.71 -11.75 13.69
CA ASN A 135 -13.18 -11.83 13.57
C ASN A 135 -13.68 -11.81 12.11
N ILE A 136 -12.77 -11.83 11.14
CA ILE A 136 -13.12 -11.79 9.72
C ILE A 136 -13.12 -13.22 9.18
N ALA A 137 -14.31 -13.79 8.99
CA ALA A 137 -14.45 -15.12 8.40
C ALA A 137 -13.98 -15.12 6.93
N PRO A 138 -13.30 -16.17 6.43
CA PRO A 138 -12.96 -16.28 5.01
C PRO A 138 -14.21 -16.38 4.11
N PRO A 139 -14.09 -16.13 2.79
CA PRO A 139 -15.17 -16.36 1.85
C PRO A 139 -15.58 -17.84 1.85
N ASP A 140 -16.88 -18.10 1.68
CA ASP A 140 -17.38 -19.47 1.54
C ASP A 140 -16.95 -20.12 0.21
N ARG A 141 -17.30 -21.40 0.01
CA ARG A 141 -16.94 -22.14 -1.21
C ARG A 141 -17.51 -21.51 -2.48
N GLY A 142 -18.73 -20.99 -2.44
CA GLY A 142 -19.38 -20.35 -3.57
C GLY A 142 -18.77 -18.99 -3.92
N GLN A 143 -18.44 -18.20 -2.91
CA GLN A 143 -17.68 -16.96 -3.06
C GLN A 143 -16.28 -17.24 -3.62
N THR A 144 -15.57 -18.23 -3.09
CA THR A 144 -14.23 -18.62 -3.56
C THR A 144 -14.23 -19.00 -5.04
N ALA A 145 -15.24 -19.76 -5.50
CA ALA A 145 -15.38 -20.12 -6.91
C ALA A 145 -15.58 -18.88 -7.81
N LYS A 146 -16.40 -17.91 -7.37
CA LYS A 146 -16.62 -16.65 -8.09
C LYS A 146 -15.36 -15.77 -8.12
N LEU A 147 -14.66 -15.67 -6.99
CA LEU A 147 -13.39 -14.95 -6.88
C LEU A 147 -12.34 -15.52 -7.84
N ASN A 148 -12.23 -16.85 -7.91
CA ASN A 148 -11.33 -17.49 -8.86
C ASN A 148 -11.62 -17.09 -10.31
N LEU A 149 -12.89 -16.97 -10.71
CA LEU A 149 -13.25 -16.52 -12.06
C LEU A 149 -12.91 -15.04 -12.32
N ILE A 150 -12.88 -14.20 -11.28
CA ILE A 150 -12.48 -12.79 -11.40
C ILE A 150 -10.96 -12.68 -11.57
N PHE A 151 -10.18 -13.39 -10.74
CA PHE A 151 -8.71 -13.36 -10.81
C PHE A 151 -8.15 -14.15 -11.98
N ASN A 152 -8.84 -15.21 -12.38
CA ASN A 152 -8.49 -16.13 -13.45
C ASN A 152 -9.62 -16.19 -14.49
N PRO A 153 -9.89 -15.09 -15.23
CA PRO A 153 -10.93 -15.07 -16.25
C PRO A 153 -10.65 -16.16 -17.30
N PRO A 154 -11.68 -16.70 -18.00
CA PRO A 154 -11.51 -17.74 -19.01
C PRO A 154 -10.90 -17.22 -20.32
N GLY A 155 -10.42 -18.14 -21.18
CA GLY A 155 -9.92 -17.84 -22.54
C GLY A 155 -11.03 -17.42 -23.52
N SER A 156 -10.69 -17.04 -24.75
CA SER A 156 -11.65 -16.39 -25.66
C SER A 156 -12.45 -17.28 -26.61
N ASP A 157 -12.36 -18.60 -26.51
CA ASP A 157 -13.23 -19.47 -27.32
C ASP A 157 -14.57 -19.60 -26.57
N GLN A 158 -15.42 -18.58 -26.80
CA GLN A 158 -16.77 -18.46 -26.25
C GLN A 158 -17.72 -19.48 -26.89
N ASP A 159 -17.72 -20.70 -26.39
CA ASP A 159 -18.91 -21.57 -26.42
C ASP A 159 -19.53 -21.61 -25.01
N GLY A 160 -20.13 -20.48 -24.61
CA GLY A 160 -21.30 -20.41 -23.73
C GLY A 160 -21.28 -20.90 -22.27
N ASP A 161 -20.34 -21.74 -21.82
CA ASP A 161 -20.54 -22.51 -20.57
C ASP A 161 -19.51 -22.23 -19.46
N GLY A 162 -18.65 -21.20 -19.61
CA GLY A 162 -17.76 -20.74 -18.54
C GLY A 162 -16.75 -21.78 -18.03
N GLY A 163 -16.61 -22.93 -18.72
CA GLY A 163 -15.92 -24.12 -18.23
C GLY A 163 -14.66 -24.55 -19.00
N ARG A 164 -14.13 -23.77 -19.96
CA ARG A 164 -12.93 -24.16 -20.73
C ARG A 164 -11.64 -23.54 -20.20
N GLN A 165 -10.59 -24.37 -20.15
CA GLN A 165 -9.23 -24.06 -19.68
C GLN A 165 -8.52 -23.04 -20.61
N VAL A 166 -7.62 -22.25 -20.03
CA VAL A 166 -6.78 -21.29 -20.76
C VAL A 166 -5.84 -22.03 -21.71
N GLY A 167 -5.88 -21.68 -23.01
CA GLY A 167 -5.03 -22.27 -24.04
C GLY A 167 -3.57 -21.78 -24.02
N PRO A 168 -2.74 -22.22 -24.98
CA PRO A 168 -1.41 -21.64 -25.20
C PRO A 168 -1.50 -20.20 -25.72
N LEU A 169 -0.51 -19.36 -25.38
CA LEU A 169 -0.44 -17.97 -25.80
C LEU A 169 -0.47 -17.80 -27.33
N ARG A 170 -1.43 -17.03 -27.83
CA ARG A 170 -1.59 -16.67 -29.25
C ARG A 170 -0.83 -15.38 -29.59
N LYS A 171 0.43 -15.53 -29.98
CA LYS A 171 1.35 -14.40 -30.27
C LYS A 171 0.85 -13.43 -31.35
N ASN A 172 0.05 -13.88 -32.32
CA ASN A 172 -0.54 -13.00 -33.34
C ASN A 172 -1.50 -11.97 -32.72
N VAL A 173 -2.28 -12.37 -31.70
CA VAL A 173 -3.18 -11.45 -30.98
C VAL A 173 -2.39 -10.47 -30.11
N ILE A 174 -1.25 -10.89 -29.56
CA ILE A 174 -0.33 -9.98 -28.85
C ILE A 174 0.20 -8.88 -29.80
N LYS A 175 0.42 -9.16 -31.09
CA LYS A 175 0.79 -8.11 -32.05
C LYS A 175 -0.30 -7.06 -32.22
N GLU A 176 -1.58 -7.48 -32.28
CA GLU A 176 -2.73 -6.55 -32.31
C GLU A 176 -2.74 -5.62 -31.09
N LEU A 177 -2.41 -6.14 -29.90
CA LEU A 177 -2.31 -5.35 -28.66
C LEU A 177 -1.20 -4.30 -28.75
N ILE A 178 -0.04 -4.66 -29.27
CA ILE A 178 1.10 -3.75 -29.42
C ILE A 178 0.76 -2.58 -30.35
N ASP A 179 0.05 -2.84 -31.44
CA ASP A 179 -0.41 -1.78 -32.34
C ASP A 179 -1.49 -0.89 -31.70
N ALA A 180 -2.39 -1.46 -30.89
CA ALA A 180 -3.35 -0.68 -30.12
C ALA A 180 -2.66 0.21 -29.07
N LEU A 181 -1.60 -0.29 -28.43
CA LEU A 181 -0.84 0.45 -27.42
C LEU A 181 -0.14 1.68 -28.02
N ALA A 182 0.41 1.59 -29.24
CA ALA A 182 1.01 2.73 -29.92
C ALA A 182 0.01 3.90 -30.08
N LYS A 183 -1.24 3.60 -30.47
CA LYS A 183 -2.31 4.61 -30.58
C LYS A 183 -2.63 5.26 -29.24
N VAL A 184 -2.63 4.48 -28.15
CA VAL A 184 -2.88 5.04 -26.81
C VAL A 184 -1.75 5.97 -26.37
N VAL A 185 -0.50 5.68 -26.74
CA VAL A 185 0.63 6.58 -26.46
C VAL A 185 0.44 7.93 -27.17
N ASP A 186 0.05 7.92 -28.45
CA ASP A 186 -0.30 9.13 -29.21
C ASP A 186 -1.42 9.93 -28.51
N GLU A 187 -2.55 9.27 -28.22
CA GLU A 187 -3.72 9.89 -27.57
C GLU A 187 -3.35 10.53 -26.22
N GLN A 188 -2.53 9.86 -25.41
CA GLN A 188 -2.13 10.38 -24.11
C GLN A 188 -1.18 11.58 -24.22
N LEU A 189 -0.27 11.60 -25.18
CA LEU A 189 0.65 12.72 -25.39
C LEU A 189 -0.04 13.99 -25.86
N LEU A 190 -1.13 13.90 -26.63
CA LEU A 190 -1.87 15.06 -27.11
C LEU A 190 -2.35 15.98 -25.97
N HIS A 191 -2.65 15.42 -24.80
CA HIS A 191 -3.06 16.17 -23.61
C HIS A 191 -1.97 17.10 -23.05
N TRP A 192 -0.70 16.85 -23.40
CA TRP A 192 0.45 17.61 -22.95
C TRP A 192 0.94 18.63 -23.97
N VAL A 193 0.42 18.57 -25.20
CA VAL A 193 0.71 19.55 -26.24
C VAL A 193 0.06 20.89 -25.86
N ARG A 194 0.89 21.91 -25.69
CA ARG A 194 0.43 23.27 -25.36
C ARG A 194 0.06 24.04 -26.61
N PRO A 195 -0.94 24.93 -26.55
CA PRO A 195 -1.15 25.93 -27.59
C PRO A 195 0.11 26.77 -27.78
N LYS A 196 0.33 27.22 -29.02
CA LYS A 196 1.47 28.08 -29.38
C LYS A 196 1.51 29.30 -28.44
N ASN A 197 2.71 29.67 -27.99
CA ASN A 197 2.98 30.80 -27.07
C ASN A 197 2.37 30.68 -25.67
N THR A 198 1.92 29.50 -25.24
CA THR A 198 1.45 29.27 -23.86
C THR A 198 2.57 28.63 -23.02
N PRO A 199 3.18 29.36 -22.07
CA PRO A 199 4.31 28.83 -21.30
C PRO A 199 3.88 27.69 -20.36
N ALA A 200 4.88 26.92 -19.92
CA ALA A 200 4.70 25.98 -18.84
C ALA A 200 4.61 26.68 -17.49
N GLU A 201 3.57 26.35 -16.74
CA GLU A 201 3.42 26.83 -15.37
C GLU A 201 3.86 25.74 -14.39
N PRO A 202 4.86 26.02 -13.53
CA PRO A 202 5.31 25.06 -12.54
C PRO A 202 4.30 24.94 -11.39
N GLU A 203 4.19 23.73 -10.87
CA GLU A 203 3.54 23.41 -9.60
C GLU A 203 4.63 23.26 -8.53
N SER A 204 4.42 23.88 -7.37
CA SER A 204 5.45 23.91 -6.31
C SER A 204 5.62 22.53 -5.70
N LEU A 205 6.81 21.92 -5.84
CA LEU A 205 7.09 20.62 -5.21
C LEU A 205 6.97 20.68 -3.68
N ASP A 206 7.36 21.80 -3.05
CA ASP A 206 7.18 22.00 -1.61
C ASP A 206 5.70 22.04 -1.20
N HIS A 207 4.82 22.54 -2.09
CA HIS A 207 3.39 22.43 -1.88
C HIS A 207 2.92 20.98 -1.98
N LEU A 208 3.32 20.26 -3.03
CA LEU A 208 2.98 18.84 -3.19
C LEU A 208 3.47 17.99 -2.00
N LYS A 209 4.62 18.33 -1.42
CA LYS A 209 5.13 17.72 -0.18
C LYS A 209 4.20 17.95 1.02
N ARG A 210 3.70 19.17 1.21
CA ARG A 210 2.70 19.46 2.27
C ARG A 210 1.39 18.69 2.05
N ILE A 211 0.96 18.56 0.80
CA ILE A 211 -0.20 17.73 0.44
C ILE A 211 0.07 16.27 0.82
N ALA A 212 1.24 15.73 0.47
CA ALA A 212 1.61 14.36 0.79
C ALA A 212 1.65 14.07 2.29
N ASP A 213 2.23 14.95 3.11
CA ASP A 213 2.22 14.82 4.58
C ASP A 213 0.79 14.83 5.15
N TYR A 214 -0.06 15.69 4.59
CA TYR A 214 -1.48 15.74 4.96
C TYR A 214 -2.19 14.42 4.60
N LEU A 215 -1.98 13.92 3.37
CA LEU A 215 -2.57 12.68 2.89
C LEU A 215 -2.13 11.47 3.71
N GLN A 216 -0.84 11.37 4.06
CA GLN A 216 -0.33 10.30 4.93
C GLN A 216 -1.07 10.27 6.27
N LYS A 217 -1.21 11.41 6.95
CA LYS A 217 -1.96 11.50 8.22
C LYS A 217 -3.45 11.21 8.03
N TYR A 218 -4.03 11.73 6.95
CA TYR A 218 -5.46 11.56 6.65
C TYR A 218 -5.79 10.09 6.41
N VAL A 219 -5.00 9.39 5.59
CA VAL A 219 -5.14 7.96 5.28
C VAL A 219 -5.07 7.10 6.53
N ALA A 220 -4.06 7.29 7.38
CA ALA A 220 -3.95 6.56 8.64
C ALA A 220 -5.23 6.67 9.49
N ARG A 221 -5.82 7.86 9.54
CA ARG A 221 -7.05 8.11 10.30
C ARG A 221 -8.28 7.46 9.65
N VAL A 222 -8.49 7.62 8.34
CA VAL A 222 -9.74 7.19 7.70
C VAL A 222 -9.78 5.71 7.33
N LEU A 223 -8.61 5.08 7.19
CA LEU A 223 -8.45 3.64 6.96
C LEU A 223 -7.99 2.88 8.21
N GLY A 224 -7.86 3.57 9.35
CA GLY A 224 -7.63 2.93 10.64
C GLY A 224 -8.76 1.96 10.97
N PRO A 225 -8.48 0.80 11.60
CA PRO A 225 -7.16 0.38 12.08
C PRO A 225 -6.29 -0.32 11.01
N TYR A 226 -6.74 -0.49 9.76
CA TYR A 226 -6.03 -1.35 8.80
C TYR A 226 -4.70 -0.75 8.33
N ALA A 227 -4.72 0.50 7.85
CA ALA A 227 -3.56 1.12 7.21
C ALA A 227 -2.36 1.31 8.15
N ASP A 228 -2.62 1.35 9.46
CA ASP A 228 -1.61 1.52 10.49
C ASP A 228 -1.47 0.31 11.42
N ALA A 229 -2.16 -0.82 11.20
CA ALA A 229 -2.02 -2.01 12.06
C ALA A 229 -0.80 -2.88 11.72
N ARG A 230 -0.23 -2.74 10.52
CA ARG A 230 0.92 -3.55 10.07
C ARG A 230 2.17 -3.20 10.89
N GLU A 231 2.73 -4.20 11.56
CA GLU A 231 3.87 -4.12 12.48
C GLU A 231 5.18 -3.61 11.84
N ASP A 232 5.40 -3.87 10.55
CA ASP A 232 6.52 -3.41 9.72
C ASP A 232 6.03 -2.46 8.60
N GLY A 233 4.91 -1.79 8.87
CA GLY A 233 4.27 -0.82 8.01
C GLY A 233 5.14 0.41 7.71
N PRO A 234 4.84 1.15 6.63
CA PRO A 234 5.52 2.42 6.34
C PRO A 234 5.32 3.48 7.44
N TYR A 235 4.30 3.32 8.29
CA TYR A 235 4.12 4.18 9.45
C TYR A 235 5.12 3.89 10.59
N PHE A 236 5.93 2.83 10.48
CA PHE A 236 6.85 2.37 11.53
C PHE A 236 8.31 2.33 11.09
N ASP A 237 8.58 2.20 9.79
CA ASP A 237 9.95 2.18 9.24
C ASP A 237 10.55 3.57 9.00
N GLY A 238 9.90 4.63 9.52
CA GLY A 238 10.35 6.01 9.36
C GLY A 238 9.99 6.62 7.99
N PHE A 239 9.15 5.96 7.17
CA PHE A 239 8.70 6.55 5.92
C PHE A 239 7.88 7.84 6.17
N ARG A 240 8.42 8.94 5.61
CA ARG A 240 7.75 10.22 5.54
C ARG A 240 7.44 10.53 4.09
N TYR A 241 6.16 10.64 3.76
CA TYR A 241 5.74 10.71 2.38
C TYR A 241 6.39 11.90 1.67
N SER A 242 6.35 13.11 2.25
CA SER A 242 7.00 14.31 1.71
C SER A 242 8.49 14.16 1.36
N GLU A 243 9.25 13.42 2.17
CA GLU A 243 10.69 13.20 1.96
C GLU A 243 10.96 12.27 0.76
N ARG A 244 9.96 11.49 0.36
CA ARG A 244 10.03 10.57 -0.77
C ARG A 244 9.50 11.17 -2.08
N LEU A 245 8.88 12.37 -2.06
CA LEU A 245 8.44 13.02 -3.29
C LEU A 245 9.62 13.58 -4.09
N GLN A 246 9.62 13.27 -5.38
CA GLN A 246 10.48 13.89 -6.37
C GLN A 246 9.71 14.29 -7.63
N SER A 247 10.36 15.03 -8.51
CA SER A 247 9.80 15.36 -9.82
C SER A 247 9.93 14.17 -10.78
N THR A 248 8.91 13.91 -11.61
CA THR A 248 8.99 12.98 -12.75
C THR A 248 10.14 13.31 -13.72
N TRP A 249 10.63 14.55 -13.74
CA TRP A 249 11.77 14.92 -14.56
C TRP A 249 13.08 14.27 -14.11
N GLN A 250 13.14 13.81 -12.85
CA GLN A 250 14.28 13.08 -12.30
C GLN A 250 14.23 11.58 -12.60
N LEU A 251 13.10 11.05 -13.10
CA LEU A 251 13.00 9.63 -13.45
C LEU A 251 13.95 9.27 -14.59
N PRO A 252 14.69 8.16 -14.54
CA PRO A 252 15.31 7.64 -15.74
C PRO A 252 14.24 7.34 -16.80
N ALA A 253 14.59 7.50 -18.07
CA ALA A 253 13.72 7.17 -19.20
C ALA A 253 14.52 6.36 -20.23
N GLY A 254 15.32 5.42 -19.72
CA GLY A 254 16.12 4.49 -20.50
C GLY A 254 15.26 3.36 -21.08
N PRO A 255 15.91 2.38 -21.74
CA PRO A 255 15.22 1.26 -22.36
C PRO A 255 14.32 0.49 -21.38
N ASP A 256 14.80 0.22 -20.17
CA ASP A 256 14.06 -0.56 -19.17
C ASP A 256 12.84 0.19 -18.63
N GLU A 257 12.94 1.50 -18.38
CA GLU A 257 11.78 2.28 -17.92
C GLU A 257 10.71 2.40 -19.00
N ARG A 258 11.11 2.56 -20.26
CA ARG A 258 10.17 2.56 -21.39
C ARG A 258 9.47 1.22 -21.53
N LEU A 259 10.21 0.12 -21.41
CA LEU A 259 9.66 -1.22 -21.46
C LEU A 259 8.70 -1.48 -20.30
N ASN A 260 9.07 -1.12 -19.07
CA ASN A 260 8.20 -1.29 -17.90
C ASN A 260 6.90 -0.47 -18.04
N TRP A 261 6.99 0.77 -18.54
CA TRP A 261 5.81 1.59 -18.83
C TRP A 261 4.89 0.92 -19.86
N MET A 262 5.48 0.39 -20.95
CA MET A 262 4.73 -0.32 -21.99
C MET A 262 4.07 -1.60 -21.46
N VAL A 263 4.75 -2.38 -20.62
CA VAL A 263 4.19 -3.61 -20.00
C VAL A 263 2.98 -3.27 -19.12
N ASN A 264 3.11 -2.30 -18.22
CA ASN A 264 2.00 -1.87 -17.35
C ASN A 264 0.79 -1.42 -18.17
N ARG A 265 1.03 -0.64 -19.24
CA ARG A 265 -0.03 -0.14 -20.11
C ARG A 265 -0.62 -1.22 -21.02
N ALA A 266 0.18 -2.18 -21.47
CA ALA A 266 -0.26 -3.33 -22.24
C ALA A 266 -1.22 -4.20 -21.44
N GLN A 267 -0.97 -4.41 -20.15
CA GLN A 267 -1.91 -5.11 -19.27
C GLN A 267 -3.24 -4.34 -19.16
N ALA A 268 -3.18 -3.02 -18.91
CA ALA A 268 -4.40 -2.23 -18.71
C ALA A 268 -5.30 -2.21 -19.96
N ILE A 269 -4.70 -1.99 -21.13
CA ILE A 269 -5.41 -1.97 -22.42
C ILE A 269 -5.80 -3.39 -22.84
N GLY A 270 -4.93 -4.36 -22.59
CA GLY A 270 -5.11 -5.73 -23.05
C GLY A 270 -6.26 -6.46 -22.36
N TRP A 271 -6.59 -6.11 -21.12
CA TRP A 271 -7.76 -6.64 -20.42
C TRP A 271 -9.03 -5.82 -20.63
N ASP A 272 -8.94 -4.63 -21.22
CA ASP A 272 -10.06 -3.74 -21.46
C ASP A 272 -11.06 -4.33 -22.47
N LYS A 273 -12.28 -4.60 -22.01
CA LYS A 273 -13.38 -5.13 -22.83
C LYS A 273 -13.80 -4.17 -23.94
N GLU A 274 -13.75 -2.86 -23.71
CA GLU A 274 -14.07 -1.86 -24.73
C GLU A 274 -13.04 -1.86 -25.87
N ARG A 275 -11.83 -2.36 -25.60
CA ARG A 275 -10.74 -2.55 -26.57
C ARG A 275 -10.59 -4.00 -27.01
N GLY A 276 -11.60 -4.83 -26.76
CA GLY A 276 -11.69 -6.21 -27.25
C GLY A 276 -10.98 -7.27 -26.39
N ALA A 277 -10.53 -6.92 -25.18
CA ALA A 277 -9.89 -7.84 -24.23
C ALA A 277 -8.80 -8.72 -24.86
N LEU A 278 -7.86 -8.09 -25.58
CA LEU A 278 -6.84 -8.76 -26.39
C LEU A 278 -5.95 -9.75 -25.60
N LEU A 279 -5.71 -9.56 -24.31
CA LEU A 279 -4.98 -10.52 -23.48
C LEU A 279 -5.83 -11.76 -23.16
N ALA A 280 -7.12 -11.59 -22.91
CA ALA A 280 -8.04 -12.73 -22.81
C ALA A 280 -8.12 -13.50 -24.13
N LYS A 281 -8.22 -12.77 -25.26
CA LYS A 281 -8.17 -13.29 -26.64
C LYS A 281 -6.84 -13.90 -27.04
N ALA A 282 -5.75 -13.54 -26.38
CA ALA A 282 -4.46 -14.16 -26.61
C ALA A 282 -4.27 -15.43 -25.78
N ASP A 283 -5.21 -15.81 -24.92
CA ASP A 283 -4.99 -16.78 -23.84
C ASP A 283 -3.77 -16.42 -22.97
N TYR A 284 -3.48 -15.13 -22.81
CA TYR A 284 -2.39 -14.67 -21.94
C TYR A 284 -2.73 -14.99 -20.49
N ASP A 285 -1.75 -15.54 -19.78
CA ASP A 285 -1.82 -15.85 -18.36
C ASP A 285 -0.65 -15.20 -17.63
N GLY A 286 -0.96 -14.20 -16.79
CA GLY A 286 0.03 -13.48 -16.00
C GLY A 286 0.80 -14.36 -15.00
N ALA A 287 0.25 -15.52 -14.61
CA ALA A 287 0.92 -16.47 -13.73
C ALA A 287 1.88 -17.43 -14.48
N ARG A 288 1.92 -17.38 -15.82
CA ARG A 288 2.87 -18.16 -16.63
C ARG A 288 4.07 -17.29 -17.01
N ASP A 289 5.23 -17.56 -16.42
CA ASP A 289 6.49 -16.84 -16.72
C ASP A 289 6.78 -16.73 -18.22
N GLY A 290 6.50 -17.79 -18.98
CA GLY A 290 6.72 -17.82 -20.44
C GLY A 290 5.83 -16.84 -21.20
N ASP A 291 4.61 -16.57 -20.73
CA ASP A 291 3.71 -15.59 -21.34
C ASP A 291 4.19 -14.17 -21.03
N HIS A 292 4.55 -13.92 -19.77
CA HIS A 292 5.10 -12.63 -19.33
C HIS A 292 6.38 -12.28 -20.09
N GLU A 293 7.34 -13.21 -20.20
CA GLU A 293 8.58 -12.97 -20.96
C GLU A 293 8.30 -12.79 -22.45
N THR A 294 7.36 -13.55 -23.04
CA THR A 294 6.99 -13.36 -24.46
C THR A 294 6.43 -11.95 -24.70
N LEU A 295 5.50 -11.47 -23.86
CA LEU A 295 4.95 -10.12 -23.97
C LEU A 295 6.06 -9.07 -23.82
N ARG A 296 6.92 -9.20 -22.81
CA ARG A 296 8.04 -8.29 -22.56
C ARG A 296 9.01 -8.25 -23.73
N GLN A 297 9.37 -9.41 -24.29
CA GLN A 297 10.23 -9.52 -25.47
C GLN A 297 9.61 -8.81 -26.67
N MET A 298 8.34 -9.07 -27.00
CA MET A 298 7.69 -8.46 -28.16
C MET A 298 7.55 -6.94 -28.03
N LEU A 299 7.30 -6.43 -26.82
CA LEU A 299 7.29 -4.99 -26.54
C LEU A 299 8.69 -4.36 -26.69
N ARG A 300 9.74 -5.06 -26.22
CA ARG A 300 11.13 -4.64 -26.39
C ARG A 300 11.50 -4.55 -27.86
N GLU A 301 11.24 -5.59 -28.63
CA GLU A 301 11.48 -5.63 -30.09
C GLU A 301 10.76 -4.49 -30.80
N ARG A 302 9.52 -4.16 -30.40
CA ARG A 302 8.80 -3.01 -30.97
C ARG A 302 9.46 -1.67 -30.65
N LEU A 303 9.89 -1.46 -29.40
CA LEU A 303 10.58 -0.23 -29.00
C LEU A 303 11.94 -0.06 -29.68
N GLU A 304 12.63 -1.15 -29.99
CA GLU A 304 13.89 -1.14 -30.74
C GLU A 304 13.68 -0.82 -32.22
N ALA A 305 12.65 -1.42 -32.83
CA ALA A 305 12.32 -1.21 -34.24
C ALA A 305 11.69 0.17 -34.53
N ASP A 306 10.89 0.72 -33.60
CA ASP A 306 10.19 1.99 -33.75
C ASP A 306 10.76 3.07 -32.82
N GLN A 307 11.77 3.79 -33.33
CA GLN A 307 12.44 4.86 -32.59
C GLN A 307 11.52 6.06 -32.30
N ASN A 308 10.46 6.26 -33.08
CA ASN A 308 9.50 7.32 -32.81
C ASN A 308 8.64 6.97 -31.59
N LEU A 309 8.06 5.78 -31.59
CA LEU A 309 7.32 5.25 -30.44
C LEU A 309 8.21 5.23 -29.18
N SER A 310 9.45 4.76 -29.30
CA SER A 310 10.40 4.72 -28.17
C SER A 310 10.63 6.11 -27.57
N ARG A 311 10.78 7.16 -28.40
CA ARG A 311 10.92 8.54 -27.93
C ARG A 311 9.65 9.04 -27.24
N MET A 312 8.48 8.73 -27.81
CA MET A 312 7.18 9.11 -27.25
C MET A 312 6.92 8.44 -25.90
N VAL A 313 7.21 7.15 -25.77
CA VAL A 313 7.15 6.44 -24.49
C VAL A 313 8.14 7.04 -23.50
N GLY A 314 9.35 7.41 -23.92
CA GLY A 314 10.31 8.14 -23.09
C GLY A 314 9.75 9.47 -22.55
N ALA A 315 8.99 10.20 -23.36
CA ALA A 315 8.26 11.39 -22.90
C ALA A 315 7.15 11.02 -21.91
N MET A 316 6.38 9.96 -22.17
CA MET A 316 5.33 9.49 -21.27
C MET A 316 5.86 9.06 -19.90
N VAL A 317 7.02 8.42 -19.81
CA VAL A 317 7.68 8.10 -18.53
C VAL A 317 7.91 9.38 -17.71
N LYS A 318 8.31 10.48 -18.35
CA LYS A 318 8.54 11.77 -17.69
C LYS A 318 7.25 12.54 -17.35
N LEU A 319 6.11 12.10 -17.86
CA LEU A 319 4.80 12.75 -17.69
C LEU A 319 3.83 11.92 -16.83
N THR A 320 4.19 10.69 -16.51
CA THR A 320 3.38 9.76 -15.71
C THR A 320 3.88 9.77 -14.27
N THR A 321 2.97 9.97 -13.32
CA THR A 321 3.28 9.79 -11.90
C THR A 321 3.61 8.32 -11.66
N ALA A 322 4.65 8.03 -10.88
CA ALA A 322 5.10 6.66 -10.64
C ALA A 322 5.79 6.57 -9.27
N HIS A 323 5.64 5.44 -8.60
CA HIS A 323 6.51 5.05 -7.51
C HIS A 323 7.65 4.15 -8.00
N SER A 324 8.80 4.20 -7.33
CA SER A 324 9.86 3.20 -7.48
C SER A 324 9.69 2.12 -6.42
N GLY A 325 9.83 0.84 -6.80
CA GLY A 325 10.00 -0.24 -5.83
C GLY A 325 11.21 0.00 -4.91
N GLY A 326 11.21 -0.56 -3.69
CA GLY A 326 12.30 -0.39 -2.72
C GLY A 326 12.15 0.86 -1.84
N GLU A 327 13.12 1.79 -1.91
CA GLU A 327 13.23 3.01 -1.05
C GLU A 327 12.02 3.97 -1.12
N GLY A 328 11.01 3.66 -1.95
CA GLY A 328 9.68 4.24 -1.88
C GLY A 328 9.58 5.66 -2.42
N LYS A 329 10.46 6.08 -3.34
CA LYS A 329 10.34 7.38 -4.00
C LYS A 329 9.07 7.43 -4.84
N ILE A 330 8.37 8.56 -4.75
CA ILE A 330 7.13 8.81 -5.48
C ILE A 330 7.35 10.04 -6.36
N SER A 331 7.29 9.83 -7.67
CA SER A 331 7.59 10.85 -8.67
C SER A 331 6.29 11.47 -9.16
N VAL A 332 6.14 12.78 -9.00
CA VAL A 332 4.95 13.53 -9.40
C VAL A 332 5.26 14.57 -10.46
N GLN A 333 4.27 14.91 -11.27
CA GLN A 333 4.42 15.90 -12.32
C GLN A 333 4.45 17.33 -11.73
N PRO A 334 5.58 18.08 -11.84
CA PRO A 334 5.70 19.40 -11.23
C PRO A 334 5.26 20.53 -12.18
N ILE A 335 4.45 20.25 -13.21
CA ILE A 335 3.93 21.29 -14.13
C ILE A 335 2.44 21.08 -14.34
N PHE A 336 1.71 22.16 -14.50
CA PHE A 336 0.34 22.09 -14.98
C PHE A 336 0.30 21.63 -16.44
N PRO A 337 -0.64 20.75 -16.83
CA PRO A 337 -0.81 20.34 -18.22
C PRO A 337 -1.26 21.52 -19.11
N SER A 338 -1.49 21.24 -20.39
CA SER A 338 -2.07 22.20 -21.32
C SER A 338 -3.40 22.74 -20.77
N PRO A 339 -3.72 24.04 -20.86
CA PRO A 339 -5.03 24.57 -20.44
C PRO A 339 -6.22 23.94 -21.16
N VAL A 340 -5.98 23.34 -22.33
CA VAL A 340 -6.97 22.55 -23.08
C VAL A 340 -7.42 21.32 -22.29
N TRP A 341 -6.58 20.81 -21.40
CA TRP A 341 -6.89 19.66 -20.55
C TRP A 341 -7.91 19.98 -19.46
N GLY A 342 -7.92 21.21 -18.95
CA GLY A 342 -8.81 21.62 -17.87
C GLY A 342 -8.24 22.74 -17.01
N THR A 343 -8.94 23.06 -15.91
CA THR A 343 -8.52 24.10 -14.98
C THR A 343 -7.38 23.62 -14.07
N LYS A 344 -6.65 24.56 -13.45
CA LYS A 344 -5.63 24.23 -12.42
C LYS A 344 -6.23 23.50 -11.22
N ALA A 345 -7.47 23.80 -10.85
CA ALA A 345 -8.18 23.10 -9.78
C ALA A 345 -8.45 21.63 -10.15
N ASP A 346 -8.90 21.36 -11.39
CA ASP A 346 -9.11 19.98 -11.86
C ASP A 346 -7.80 19.19 -11.87
N TRP A 347 -6.72 19.84 -12.30
CA TRP A 347 -5.39 19.23 -12.25
C TRP A 347 -4.95 18.95 -10.83
N ARG A 348 -5.15 19.89 -9.89
CA ARG A 348 -4.77 19.69 -8.49
C ARG A 348 -5.52 18.51 -7.88
N TRP A 349 -6.81 18.38 -8.17
CA TRP A 349 -7.61 17.22 -7.76
C TRP A 349 -7.09 15.91 -8.34
N ARG A 350 -6.71 15.89 -9.63
CA ARG A 350 -6.06 14.73 -10.24
C ARG A 350 -4.73 14.39 -9.55
N VAL A 351 -3.89 15.37 -9.25
CA VAL A 351 -2.61 15.13 -8.54
C VAL A 351 -2.86 14.59 -7.14
N ILE A 352 -3.85 15.10 -6.41
CA ILE A 352 -4.25 14.56 -5.10
C ILE A 352 -4.70 13.09 -5.23
N ARG A 353 -5.48 12.76 -6.27
CA ARG A 353 -5.91 11.39 -6.54
C ARG A 353 -4.75 10.46 -6.87
N SER A 354 -3.79 10.93 -7.67
CA SER A 354 -2.56 10.18 -7.99
C SER A 354 -1.68 10.00 -6.76
N LEU A 355 -1.45 11.03 -5.95
CA LEU A 355 -0.72 10.89 -4.68
C LEU A 355 -1.39 9.90 -3.73
N THR A 356 -2.71 9.92 -3.65
CA THR A 356 -3.45 8.93 -2.84
C THR A 356 -3.24 7.51 -3.38
N HIS A 357 -3.25 7.33 -4.70
CA HIS A 357 -2.97 6.06 -5.37
C HIS A 357 -1.54 5.55 -5.09
N GLU A 358 -0.52 6.40 -5.26
CA GLU A 358 0.87 5.99 -4.98
C GLU A 358 1.12 5.70 -3.49
N LEU A 359 0.41 6.39 -2.59
CA LEU A 359 0.46 6.04 -1.16
C LEU A 359 -0.16 4.67 -0.90
N MET A 360 -1.24 4.29 -1.60
CA MET A 360 -1.82 2.95 -1.46
C MET A 360 -0.83 1.87 -1.89
N HIS A 361 -0.10 2.05 -3.02
CA HIS A 361 0.99 1.15 -3.42
C HIS A 361 2.00 0.95 -2.29
N ARG A 362 2.43 2.05 -1.65
CA ARG A 362 3.39 1.99 -0.57
C ARG A 362 2.86 1.27 0.68
N LEU A 363 1.58 1.42 0.97
CA LEU A 363 0.92 0.81 2.13
C LEU A 363 0.50 -0.65 1.91
N ALA A 364 0.45 -1.10 0.65
CA ALA A 364 0.13 -2.49 0.32
C ALA A 364 1.10 -3.45 1.02
N HIS A 365 0.56 -4.56 1.51
CA HIS A 365 1.34 -5.62 2.13
C HIS A 365 2.17 -6.34 1.05
N PRO A 366 3.48 -6.60 1.25
CA PRO A 366 4.31 -7.31 0.27
C PRO A 366 3.74 -8.68 -0.14
N GLY A 367 3.19 -9.42 0.82
CA GLY A 367 2.48 -10.67 0.57
C GLY A 367 1.19 -10.52 -0.26
N PHE A 368 0.51 -9.38 -0.16
CA PHE A 368 -0.62 -9.08 -1.05
C PHE A 368 -0.13 -8.80 -2.46
N THR A 369 0.90 -7.98 -2.63
CA THR A 369 1.47 -7.67 -3.95
C THR A 369 2.04 -8.91 -4.63
N ALA A 370 2.68 -9.82 -3.88
CA ALA A 370 3.21 -11.07 -4.40
C ALA A 370 2.14 -12.05 -4.91
N ALA A 371 0.88 -11.89 -4.49
CA ALA A 371 -0.22 -12.71 -5.02
C ALA A 371 -0.53 -12.39 -6.50
N ALA A 372 -0.10 -11.23 -7.02
CA ALA A 372 -0.28 -10.86 -8.42
C ALA A 372 0.38 -11.87 -9.37
N ASP A 373 1.51 -12.45 -9.00
CA ASP A 373 2.29 -13.41 -9.81
C ASP A 373 1.64 -14.80 -9.86
N ARG A 374 0.57 -15.02 -9.10
CA ARG A 374 -0.10 -16.33 -8.95
C ARG A 374 -1.47 -16.37 -9.58
N ILE A 375 -1.87 -15.30 -10.27
CA ILE A 375 -3.17 -15.18 -10.91
C ILE A 375 -3.03 -14.70 -12.35
N ARG A 376 -4.02 -15.03 -13.17
CA ARG A 376 -4.03 -14.71 -14.60
C ARG A 376 -4.06 -13.20 -14.84
N HIS A 377 -4.87 -12.48 -14.06
CA HIS A 377 -5.03 -11.03 -14.18
C HIS A 377 -4.39 -10.30 -12.98
N GLY A 378 -3.05 -10.40 -12.88
CA GLY A 378 -2.25 -9.80 -11.81
C GLY A 378 -2.48 -8.29 -11.58
N GLN A 379 -2.88 -7.55 -12.62
CA GLN A 379 -3.16 -6.11 -12.51
C GLN A 379 -4.34 -5.77 -11.59
N ILE A 380 -5.24 -6.71 -11.30
CA ILE A 380 -6.27 -6.54 -10.27
C ILE A 380 -5.61 -6.25 -8.91
N VAL A 381 -4.57 -7.02 -8.57
CA VAL A 381 -3.82 -6.90 -7.32
C VAL A 381 -2.89 -5.69 -7.36
N SER A 382 -2.11 -5.54 -8.44
CA SER A 382 -1.10 -4.50 -8.50
C SER A 382 -1.68 -3.09 -8.70
N GLU A 383 -2.78 -2.91 -9.43
CA GLU A 383 -3.35 -1.57 -9.69
C GLU A 383 -4.82 -1.44 -9.30
N GLY A 384 -5.63 -2.48 -9.51
CA GLY A 384 -7.08 -2.44 -9.29
C GLY A 384 -7.46 -2.14 -7.84
N PHE A 385 -6.94 -2.92 -6.89
CA PHE A 385 -7.18 -2.71 -5.46
C PHE A 385 -6.59 -1.41 -4.93
N VAL A 386 -5.41 -1.05 -5.43
CA VAL A 386 -4.75 0.23 -5.11
C VAL A 386 -5.67 1.37 -5.49
N ASP A 387 -6.21 1.35 -6.70
CA ASP A 387 -7.07 2.41 -7.19
C ASP A 387 -8.45 2.44 -6.52
N LEU A 388 -9.02 1.28 -6.22
CA LEU A 388 -10.25 1.14 -5.46
C LEU A 388 -10.15 1.79 -4.08
N LEU A 389 -9.08 1.49 -3.32
CA LEU A 389 -8.87 2.04 -1.99
C LEU A 389 -8.50 3.53 -2.04
N ALA A 390 -7.74 3.94 -3.05
CA ALA A 390 -7.43 5.35 -3.26
C ALA A 390 -8.69 6.16 -3.59
N LEU A 391 -9.64 5.60 -4.34
CA LEU A 391 -10.94 6.22 -4.59
C LEU A 391 -11.78 6.39 -3.33
N ASP A 392 -11.83 5.38 -2.45
CA ASP A 392 -12.55 5.46 -1.17
C ASP A 392 -12.00 6.62 -0.31
N VAL A 393 -10.67 6.69 -0.17
CA VAL A 393 -10.01 7.81 0.52
C VAL A 393 -10.31 9.14 -0.15
N TYR A 394 -10.17 9.22 -1.47
CA TYR A 394 -10.36 10.44 -2.23
C TYR A 394 -11.78 10.99 -2.13
N THR A 395 -12.79 10.12 -2.18
CA THR A 395 -14.20 10.49 -2.07
C THR A 395 -14.51 11.09 -0.69
N ARG A 396 -13.98 10.49 0.38
CA ARG A 396 -14.10 11.03 1.75
C ARG A 396 -13.33 12.35 1.91
N LEU A 397 -12.15 12.45 1.28
CA LEU A 397 -11.31 13.65 1.34
C LEU A 397 -12.02 14.82 0.68
N TRP A 398 -12.64 14.60 -0.48
CA TRP A 398 -13.47 15.60 -1.15
C TRP A 398 -14.58 16.13 -0.22
N GLY A 399 -15.33 15.21 0.43
CA GLY A 399 -16.35 15.58 1.41
C GLY A 399 -15.79 16.45 2.55
N LEU A 400 -14.61 16.09 3.08
CA LEU A 400 -13.95 16.87 4.14
C LEU A 400 -13.52 18.26 3.66
N VAL A 401 -12.94 18.39 2.47
CA VAL A 401 -12.45 19.67 1.94
C VAL A 401 -13.59 20.67 1.81
N SER A 402 -14.78 20.21 1.42
CA SER A 402 -15.96 21.07 1.34
C SER A 402 -16.40 21.65 2.70
N GLN A 403 -15.92 21.10 3.82
CA GLN A 403 -16.30 21.45 5.19
C GLN A 403 -15.14 21.98 6.04
N SER A 404 -13.91 22.04 5.51
CA SER A 404 -12.71 22.38 6.29
C SER A 404 -11.85 23.41 5.56
N GLU A 405 -11.79 24.62 6.13
CA GLU A 405 -10.90 25.67 5.64
C GLU A 405 -9.43 25.23 5.73
N ALA A 406 -9.02 24.59 6.82
CA ALA A 406 -7.66 24.09 6.98
C ALA A 406 -7.29 23.07 5.89
N ALA A 407 -8.17 22.10 5.59
CA ALA A 407 -7.94 21.13 4.51
C ALA A 407 -7.89 21.84 3.14
N THR A 408 -8.78 22.81 2.90
CA THR A 408 -8.80 23.62 1.68
C THR A 408 -7.49 24.40 1.49
N GLN A 409 -6.98 25.04 2.55
CA GLN A 409 -5.73 25.80 2.51
C GLN A 409 -4.51 24.90 2.28
N VAL A 410 -4.53 23.65 2.72
CA VAL A 410 -3.43 22.72 2.43
C VAL A 410 -3.54 22.19 0.99
N LEU A 411 -4.73 21.76 0.56
CA LEU A 411 -4.89 20.98 -0.67
C LEU A 411 -5.07 21.85 -1.92
N LEU A 412 -5.78 22.97 -1.80
CA LEU A 412 -6.23 23.80 -2.93
C LEU A 412 -5.68 25.23 -2.90
N LYS A 413 -4.70 25.54 -2.04
CA LYS A 413 -4.08 26.86 -2.01
C LYS A 413 -3.57 27.26 -3.41
N GLY A 414 -3.96 28.46 -3.82
CA GLY A 414 -3.53 29.09 -5.07
C GLY A 414 -4.28 28.64 -6.34
N VAL A 415 -5.26 27.73 -6.26
CA VAL A 415 -5.97 27.21 -7.46
C VAL A 415 -7.45 27.64 -7.58
N GLY A 416 -7.89 28.65 -6.83
CA GLY A 416 -9.26 29.21 -6.90
C GLY A 416 -10.27 28.56 -5.94
N ALA A 417 -11.56 28.86 -6.11
CA ALA A 417 -12.63 28.35 -5.25
C ALA A 417 -12.76 26.83 -5.31
N ILE A 418 -13.35 26.23 -4.26
CA ILE A 418 -13.61 24.79 -4.15
C ILE A 418 -14.51 24.35 -5.31
N LYS A 419 -13.91 23.86 -6.39
CA LYS A 419 -14.62 23.24 -7.50
C LYS A 419 -14.83 21.76 -7.19
N VAL A 420 -16.04 21.28 -7.48
CA VAL A 420 -16.33 19.84 -7.50
C VAL A 420 -15.37 19.16 -8.48
N PRO A 421 -14.66 18.09 -8.06
CA PRO A 421 -13.81 17.34 -8.97
C PRO A 421 -14.59 16.84 -10.18
N ASP A 422 -13.91 16.69 -11.31
CA ASP A 422 -14.50 16.03 -12.47
C ASP A 422 -15.06 14.65 -12.07
N PRO A 423 -16.31 14.32 -12.43
CA PRO A 423 -16.92 13.03 -12.06
C PRO A 423 -16.11 11.81 -12.51
N SER A 424 -15.28 11.93 -13.55
CA SER A 424 -14.38 10.85 -13.96
C SER A 424 -13.34 10.48 -12.89
N PHE A 425 -12.94 11.42 -12.02
CA PHE A 425 -12.03 11.15 -10.90
C PHE A 425 -12.72 10.47 -9.70
N LEU A 426 -14.05 10.39 -9.72
CA LEU A 426 -14.86 9.70 -8.72
C LEU A 426 -15.23 8.28 -9.15
N LYS A 427 -14.58 7.74 -10.18
CA LYS A 427 -14.71 6.36 -10.64
C LYS A 427 -13.42 5.59 -10.38
N VAL A 428 -13.54 4.27 -10.27
CA VAL A 428 -12.36 3.40 -10.23
C VAL A 428 -11.73 3.40 -11.62
N GLY A 429 -10.44 3.68 -11.69
CA GLY A 429 -9.63 3.68 -12.90
C GLY A 429 -9.10 2.30 -13.26
N TYR A 430 -8.06 2.27 -14.11
CA TYR A 430 -7.40 1.04 -14.60
C TYR A 430 -8.32 0.01 -15.29
N GLY A 431 -9.44 0.48 -15.86
CA GLY A 431 -10.31 -0.32 -16.71
C GLY A 431 -10.86 -1.58 -16.03
N GLU A 432 -10.62 -2.73 -16.65
CA GLU A 432 -11.13 -4.02 -16.17
C GLU A 432 -10.51 -4.42 -14.81
N ALA A 433 -9.26 -4.04 -14.52
CA ALA A 433 -8.63 -4.36 -13.24
C ALA A 433 -9.33 -3.67 -12.06
N GLY A 434 -9.65 -2.37 -12.21
CA GLY A 434 -10.41 -1.62 -11.22
C GLY A 434 -11.84 -2.13 -11.05
N THR A 435 -12.50 -2.44 -12.18
CA THR A 435 -13.85 -3.05 -12.18
C THR A 435 -13.86 -4.40 -11.47
N SER A 436 -12.86 -5.23 -11.70
CA SER A 436 -12.68 -6.53 -11.05
C SER A 436 -12.42 -6.38 -9.55
N ALA A 437 -11.57 -5.44 -9.14
CA ALA A 437 -11.32 -5.18 -7.72
C ALA A 437 -12.59 -4.71 -6.99
N ALA A 438 -13.40 -3.85 -7.62
CA ALA A 438 -14.71 -3.46 -7.11
C ALA A 438 -15.65 -4.66 -6.99
N ALA A 439 -15.69 -5.55 -8.00
CA ALA A 439 -16.49 -6.77 -7.95
C ALA A 439 -16.05 -7.72 -6.82
N VAL A 440 -14.75 -7.83 -6.55
CA VAL A 440 -14.24 -8.57 -5.38
C VAL A 440 -14.76 -7.94 -4.09
N ARG A 441 -14.61 -6.62 -3.92
CA ARG A 441 -15.12 -5.90 -2.74
C ARG A 441 -16.62 -6.09 -2.56
N ASP A 442 -17.40 -6.01 -3.62
CA ASP A 442 -18.86 -6.19 -3.54
C ASP A 442 -19.23 -7.63 -3.14
N LEU A 443 -18.40 -8.62 -3.46
CA LEU A 443 -18.60 -10.02 -3.10
C LEU A 443 -18.18 -10.36 -1.65
N VAL A 444 -17.09 -9.76 -1.16
CA VAL A 444 -16.48 -10.13 0.13
C VAL A 444 -16.58 -9.05 1.21
N GLY A 445 -16.89 -7.82 0.84
CA GLY A 445 -17.01 -6.66 1.73
C GLY A 445 -15.67 -5.97 2.02
N ASP A 446 -15.78 -4.72 2.48
CA ASP A 446 -14.66 -3.80 2.75
C ASP A 446 -13.61 -4.37 3.72
N ASP A 447 -14.04 -4.99 4.83
CA ASP A 447 -13.14 -5.44 5.89
C ASP A 447 -12.18 -6.53 5.39
N ARG A 448 -12.67 -7.47 4.58
CA ARG A 448 -11.84 -8.50 3.94
C ARG A 448 -10.85 -7.91 2.96
N VAL A 449 -11.29 -6.93 2.15
CA VAL A 449 -10.42 -6.23 1.20
C VAL A 449 -9.32 -5.46 1.92
N ARG A 450 -9.65 -4.69 2.95
CA ARG A 450 -8.66 -3.91 3.71
C ARG A 450 -7.71 -4.81 4.49
N ALA A 451 -8.20 -5.89 5.12
CA ALA A 451 -7.35 -6.86 5.79
C ALA A 451 -6.39 -7.57 4.82
N ALA A 452 -6.87 -7.98 3.65
CA ALA A 452 -6.01 -8.57 2.62
C ALA A 452 -4.95 -7.57 2.13
N PHE A 453 -5.36 -6.35 1.80
CA PHE A 453 -4.49 -5.34 1.21
C PHE A 453 -3.42 -4.82 2.18
N PHE A 454 -3.81 -4.41 3.40
CA PHE A 454 -2.89 -3.78 4.35
C PHE A 454 -2.15 -4.79 5.24
N LEU A 455 -2.78 -5.93 5.55
CA LEU A 455 -2.28 -6.90 6.54
C LEU A 455 -1.87 -8.25 5.91
N GLY A 456 -1.95 -8.38 4.59
CA GLY A 456 -1.49 -9.58 3.89
C GLY A 456 -2.38 -10.81 4.07
N ALA A 457 -3.58 -10.65 4.62
CA ALA A 457 -4.56 -11.73 4.79
C ALA A 457 -5.26 -12.08 3.46
N THR A 458 -4.47 -12.43 2.43
CA THR A 458 -4.91 -12.63 1.03
C THR A 458 -6.02 -13.68 0.88
N HIS A 459 -6.03 -14.68 1.74
CA HIS A 459 -7.08 -15.70 1.80
C HIS A 459 -8.49 -15.12 2.01
N LEU A 460 -8.62 -13.95 2.65
CA LEU A 460 -9.90 -13.27 2.86
C LEU A 460 -10.53 -12.73 1.58
N VAL A 461 -9.75 -12.58 0.51
CA VAL A 461 -10.22 -12.22 -0.82
C VAL A 461 -10.10 -13.38 -1.81
N GLY A 462 -9.86 -14.61 -1.35
CA GLY A 462 -9.74 -15.79 -2.21
C GLY A 462 -8.43 -15.90 -2.98
N LEU A 463 -7.42 -15.10 -2.62
CA LEU A 463 -6.07 -15.20 -3.18
C LEU A 463 -5.23 -16.19 -2.34
N PRO A 464 -4.24 -16.86 -2.94
CA PRO A 464 -3.35 -17.76 -2.21
C PRO A 464 -2.55 -17.00 -1.13
N PRO A 465 -2.27 -17.62 0.04
CA PRO A 465 -1.37 -17.05 1.03
C PRO A 465 0.05 -16.92 0.45
N ALA A 466 0.72 -15.81 0.75
CA ALA A 466 2.08 -15.52 0.28
C ALA A 466 3.09 -16.61 0.68
#